data_AF-A0A9D0Z1P7-F1
#
_entry.id   AF-A0A9D0Z1P7-F1
#
_cell.length_a   1.000
_cell.length_b   1.000
_cell.length_c   1.000
_cell.angle_alpha   90.00
_cell.angle_beta   90.00
_cell.angle_gamma   90.00
#
_symmetry.space_group_name_H-M   'P 1'
#
loop_
_entity.id
_entity.type
_entity.pdbx_description
1 polymer ?
#
loop_
_entity_poly.entity_id
_entity_poly.type
_entity_poly.pdbx_seq_one_letter_code
_entity_poly.pdbx_strand_id
1 'polypeptide(L)'
;MMVYDLEGNILESYDLTKGYLQPKTVIKPEAAPIDNVEKFAWEDGDYQEILVYIPFANDPTPTRLDRLEAQLVYTAMMTGTLTEGVLA
;
A
#
# COMPACT_ATOMS: atom_id res chain seq x y z
N MET A 1 9.33 18.80 9.18
CA MET A 1 8.51 17.57 9.20
C MET A 1 9.01 16.70 8.06
N MET A 2 9.58 15.53 8.37
CA MET A 2 10.15 14.61 7.37
C MET A 2 9.13 13.52 7.05
N VAL A 3 9.02 13.15 5.79
CA VAL A 3 8.17 12.05 5.31
C VAL A 3 9.07 10.88 4.95
N TYR A 4 8.66 9.67 5.30
CA TYR A 4 9.40 8.44 5.08
C TYR A 4 8.64 7.51 4.14
N ASP A 5 9.36 6.67 3.41
CA ASP A 5 8.75 5.56 2.66
C ASP A 5 8.46 4.34 3.58
N LEU A 6 7.96 3.25 2.99
CA LEU A 6 7.68 2.00 3.70
C LEU A 6 8.95 1.28 4.19
N GLU A 7 10.11 1.60 3.63
CA GLU A 7 11.43 1.04 3.96
C GLU A 7 12.14 1.87 5.04
N GLY A 8 11.60 3.04 5.39
CA GLY A 8 12.17 3.96 6.39
C GLY A 8 13.15 4.98 5.83
N ASN A 9 13.24 5.14 4.50
CA ASN A 9 14.06 6.19 3.89
C ASN A 9 13.31 7.51 3.82
N ILE A 10 14.05 8.62 3.87
CA ILE A 10 13.47 9.96 3.74
C ILE A 10 12.99 10.17 2.29
N LEU A 11 11.71 10.50 2.12
CA LEU A 11 11.11 10.91 0.86
C LEU A 11 11.16 12.44 0.72
N GLU A 12 11.98 12.92 -0.21
CA GLU A 12 12.04 14.36 -0.55
C GLU A 12 10.85 14.83 -1.41
N SER A 13 10.21 13.90 -2.14
CA SER A 13 9.06 14.16 -3.01
C SER A 13 8.04 13.04 -2.92
N TYR A 14 6.76 13.40 -2.80
CA TYR A 14 5.64 12.47 -2.72
C TYR A 14 4.40 13.09 -3.38
N ASP A 15 3.54 12.25 -3.94
CA ASP A 15 2.37 12.67 -4.69
C ASP A 15 1.09 12.28 -3.93
N LEU A 16 0.45 13.26 -3.29
CA LEU A 16 -0.80 13.03 -2.54
C LEU A 16 -2.00 12.68 -3.42
N THR A 17 -1.89 12.76 -4.75
CA THR A 17 -2.90 12.23 -5.67
C THR A 17 -2.76 10.72 -5.88
N LYS A 18 -1.58 10.17 -5.58
CA LYS A 18 -1.22 8.75 -5.76
C LYS A 18 -1.01 8.01 -4.44
N GLY A 19 -1.35 8.64 -3.31
CA GLY A 19 -1.24 8.02 -2.00
C GLY A 19 -1.70 8.95 -0.90
N TYR A 20 -1.38 8.58 0.34
CA TYR A 20 -1.71 9.36 1.53
C TYR A 20 -0.58 9.29 2.55
N LEU A 21 -0.55 10.26 3.46
CA LEU A 21 0.39 10.31 4.58
C LEU A 21 -0.27 9.70 5.81
N GLN A 22 0.41 8.76 6.45
CA GLN A 22 -0.03 8.16 7.70
C GLN A 22 0.92 8.55 8.83
N PRO A 23 0.42 9.14 9.93
CA PRO A 23 1.23 9.35 11.12
C PRO A 23 1.58 8.00 11.77
N LYS A 24 2.84 7.85 12.17
CA LYS A 24 3.34 6.65 12.85
C LYS A 24 4.28 7.04 13.97
N THR A 25 4.07 6.44 15.14
CA THR A 25 4.98 6.56 16.26
C THR A 25 6.10 5.52 16.10
N VAL A 26 7.35 5.98 16.08
CA VAL A 26 8.54 5.13 15.99
C VAL A 26 9.51 5.46 17.11
N ILE A 27 10.36 4.50 17.45
CA ILE A 27 11.44 4.70 18.42
C ILE A 27 12.59 5.40 17.70
N LYS A 28 13.21 6.40 18.36
CA LYS A 28 14.40 7.08 17.82
C LYS A 28 15.54 6.08 17.65
N PRO A 29 16.35 6.18 16.58
CA PRO A 29 17.44 5.25 16.34
C PRO A 29 18.51 5.27 17.43
N GLU A 30 18.63 6.38 18.16
CA GLU A 30 19.55 6.54 19.29
C GLU A 30 18.97 6.11 20.65
N ALA A 31 17.69 5.73 20.70
CA ALA A 31 17.03 5.37 21.95
C ALA A 31 17.47 3.98 22.43
N ALA A 32 18.01 3.92 23.64
CA ALA A 32 18.28 2.67 24.32
C ALA A 32 17.01 2.18 25.04
N PRO A 33 16.63 0.90 24.92
CA PRO A 33 15.55 0.37 25.73
C PRO A 33 15.90 0.44 27.22
N ILE A 34 14.96 0.92 28.03
CA ILE A 34 15.04 0.93 29.51
C ILE A 34 15.11 -0.52 30.02
N ASP A 35 14.33 -1.40 29.40
CA ASP A 35 14.30 -2.83 29.68
C ASP A 35 14.51 -3.59 28.38
N ASN A 36 15.59 -4.37 28.33
CA ASN A 36 15.94 -5.22 27.20
C ASN A 36 15.92 -6.72 27.56
N VAL A 37 15.44 -7.07 28.75
CA VAL A 37 15.52 -8.42 29.31
C VAL A 37 14.15 -9.10 29.29
N GLU A 38 13.10 -8.42 29.75
CA GLU A 38 11.76 -9.01 29.85
C GLU A 38 10.77 -8.40 28.86
N LYS A 39 10.89 -7.11 28.58
CA LYS A 39 10.00 -6.42 27.66
C LYS A 39 10.69 -5.20 27.09
N PHE A 40 10.83 -5.15 25.77
CA PHE A 40 11.32 -3.96 25.08
C PHE A 40 10.46 -2.74 25.45
N ALA A 41 10.98 -1.92 26.36
CA ALA A 41 10.32 -0.74 26.90
C ALA A 41 11.25 0.47 26.73
N TRP A 42 10.75 1.55 26.15
CA TRP A 42 11.47 2.81 25.94
C TRP A 42 10.79 3.93 26.72
N GLU A 43 11.50 5.02 26.98
CA GLU A 43 10.90 6.18 27.65
C GLU A 43 9.91 6.86 26.70
N ASP A 44 8.91 7.56 27.25
CA ASP A 44 7.93 8.28 26.42
C ASP A 44 8.61 9.29 25.47
N GLY A 45 9.74 9.88 25.91
CA GLY A 45 10.56 10.78 25.10
C GLY A 45 11.41 10.12 24.00
N ASP A 46 11.52 8.79 23.98
CA ASP A 46 12.22 8.04 22.93
C ASP A 46 11.34 7.79 21.71
N TYR A 47 10.04 7.96 21.86
CA TYR A 47 9.11 7.91 20.74
C TYR A 47 9.12 9.24 19.98
N GLN A 48 9.04 9.15 18.66
CA GLN A 48 8.84 10.29 17.78
C GLN A 48 7.73 9.98 16.78
N GLU A 49 6.97 11.01 16.46
CA GLU A 49 5.98 10.93 15.38
C GLU A 49 6.65 11.23 14.04
N ILE A 50 6.54 10.29 13.11
CA ILE A 50 6.94 10.44 11.72
C ILE A 50 5.71 10.34 10.81
N LEU A 51 5.83 10.89 9.60
CA LEU A 51 4.86 10.64 8.55
C LEU A 51 5.41 9.60 7.59
N VAL A 52 4.61 8.58 7.28
CA VAL A 52 4.94 7.59 6.27
C VAL A 52 4.03 7.81 5.07
N TYR A 53 4.62 7.95 3.88
CA TYR A 53 3.86 7.99 2.64
C TYR A 53 3.49 6.57 2.22
N ILE A 54 2.19 6.33 2.12
CA ILE A 54 1.62 5.07 1.65
C ILE A 54 1.06 5.35 0.25
N PRO A 55 1.70 4.85 -0.82
CA PRO A 55 1.09 4.94 -2.13
C PRO A 55 -0.23 4.16 -2.12
N PHE A 56 -1.25 4.69 -2.79
CA PHE A 56 -2.36 3.84 -3.19
C PHE A 56 -1.72 2.71 -3.98
N ALA A 57 -1.89 1.47 -3.52
CA ALA A 57 -1.46 0.34 -4.31
C ALA A 57 -1.99 0.59 -5.73
N ASN A 58 -1.15 0.37 -6.75
CA ASN A 58 -1.68 -0.04 -8.04
C ASN A 58 -2.34 -1.39 -7.77
N ASP A 59 -3.48 -1.35 -7.12
CA ASP A 59 -4.19 -2.53 -6.70
C ASP A 59 -4.69 -3.13 -8.01
N PRO A 60 -4.24 -4.34 -8.40
CA PRO A 60 -4.84 -5.05 -9.50
C PRO A 60 -6.23 -5.55 -9.09
N THR A 61 -6.92 -4.93 -8.11
CA THR A 61 -8.36 -5.03 -7.97
C THR A 61 -8.95 -4.81 -9.35
N PRO A 62 -9.49 -5.86 -9.98
CA PRO A 62 -10.07 -5.72 -11.30
C PRO A 62 -11.12 -4.63 -11.17
N THR A 63 -10.99 -3.61 -12.00
CA THR A 63 -11.92 -2.49 -11.99
C THR A 63 -13.33 -3.03 -12.24
N ARG A 64 -14.34 -2.19 -12.03
CA ARG A 64 -15.71 -2.59 -12.40
C ARG A 64 -15.80 -3.01 -13.88
N LEU A 65 -14.94 -2.46 -14.76
CA LEU A 65 -14.85 -2.85 -16.16
C LEU A 65 -14.22 -4.24 -16.31
N ASP A 66 -13.06 -4.50 -15.70
CA ASP A 66 -12.41 -5.83 -15.74
C ASP A 66 -13.34 -6.95 -15.25
N ARG A 67 -14.11 -6.68 -14.18
CA ARG A 67 -15.10 -7.64 -13.66
C ARG A 67 -16.26 -7.88 -14.64
N LEU A 68 -16.69 -6.82 -15.33
CA LEU A 68 -17.79 -6.91 -16.29
C LEU A 68 -17.34 -7.66 -17.56
N GLU A 69 -16.12 -7.42 -18.03
CA GLU A 69 -15.53 -8.15 -19.15
C GLU A 69 -15.35 -9.63 -18.82
N ALA A 70 -14.83 -9.98 -17.64
CA ALA A 70 -14.75 -11.36 -17.19
C ALA A 70 -16.13 -12.03 -17.13
N GLN A 71 -17.16 -11.30 -16.68
CA GLN A 71 -18.54 -11.80 -16.61
C GLN A 71 -19.17 -11.97 -18.00
N LEU A 72 -18.88 -11.07 -18.95
CA LEU A 72 -19.31 -11.19 -20.35
C LEU A 72 -18.65 -12.39 -21.04
N VAL A 73 -17.34 -12.58 -20.85
CA VAL A 73 -16.58 -13.72 -21.40
C VAL A 73 -17.13 -15.03 -20.83
N TYR A 74 -17.34 -15.11 -19.52
CA TYR A 74 -17.95 -16.28 -18.87
C TYR A 74 -19.36 -16.57 -19.41
N THR A 75 -20.19 -15.54 -19.57
CA THR A 75 -21.53 -15.68 -20.13
C THR A 75 -21.48 -16.18 -21.57
N ALA A 76 -20.60 -15.62 -22.41
CA ALA A 76 -20.44 -16.03 -23.82
C ALA A 76 -19.98 -17.49 -23.96
N MET A 77 -19.13 -17.97 -23.05
CA MET A 77 -18.71 -19.38 -22.99
C MET A 77 -19.88 -20.30 -22.60
N MET A 78 -20.70 -19.88 -21.63
CA MET A 78 -21.87 -20.65 -21.17
C MET A 78 -23.02 -20.66 -22.19
N THR A 79 -23.17 -19.61 -22.99
CA THR A 79 -24.22 -19.50 -24.02
C THR A 79 -23.80 -20.01 -25.40
N GLY A 80 -22.54 -20.44 -25.57
CA GLY A 80 -22.02 -20.96 -26.84
C GLY A 80 -21.95 -19.91 -27.96
N THR A 81 -21.91 -18.63 -27.61
CA THR A 81 -21.88 -17.50 -28.57
C THR A 81 -20.46 -16.98 -28.81
N LEU A 82 -19.47 -17.88 -28.87
CA LEU A 82 -18.22 -17.58 -29.56
C LEU A 82 -18.47 -17.80 -31.04
N THR A 83 -19.06 -16.80 -31.72
CA THR A 83 -19.04 -16.80 -33.19
C THR A 83 -17.60 -16.59 -33.61
N GLU A 84 -16.96 -17.68 -34.04
CA GLU A 84 -15.75 -17.63 -34.85
C GLU A 84 -15.95 -16.67 -36.04
N GLY A 85 -14.99 -15.78 -36.26
CA GLY A 85 -14.90 -14.91 -37.43
C GLY A 85 -14.41 -13.51 -37.04
N VAL A 86 -13.25 -13.01 -37.47
CA VAL A 86 -12.61 -13.17 -38.77
C VAL A 86 -11.08 -13.05 -38.61
N LEU A 87 -10.37 -14.14 -38.90
CA LEU A 87 -9.09 -14.06 -39.58
C LEU A 87 -9.41 -14.11 -41.08
N ALA A 88 -9.28 -12.98 -41.76
CA ALA A 88 -9.14 -12.85 -43.21
C ALA A 88 -8.49 -11.50 -43.52
#